data_AF-A0A1Y4G8X2-F1
#
_entry.id   AF-A0A1Y4G8X2-F1
#
_cell.length_a   1.000
_cell.length_b   1.000
_cell.length_c   1.000
_cell.angle_alpha   90.00
_cell.angle_beta   90.00
_cell.angle_gamma   90.00
#
_symmetry.space_group_name_H-M   'P 1'
#
loop_
_entity.id
_entity.type
_entity.pdbx_description
1 polymer ?
#
loop_
_entity_poly.entity_id
_entity_poly.type
_entity_poly.pdbx_seq_one_letter_code
_entity_poly.pdbx_strand_id
1 'polypeptide(L)'
;MHAEQYFGSYARFDTKSKKDAASLLSADNLVGDAFDIVFLSEEGSSTAWLKNRFGNLAGFFDAEFSRKLRILSARGWILKAFLSFVAFTDSPEPGHYWGEAAVICYDPSLNKPFSHFESALSQRLANGVRPDIALGEQGVEHIVRTDGTWQPKSTLPFPEKTAGTVILKSRRKLSESLIEQGRKGNKGCYLVSWVFLLALVAVVLFTFKTCGVF
;
A
#
# COMPACT_ATOMS: atom_id res chain seq x y z
N MET A 1 -8.33 3.06 31.64
CA MET A 1 -7.19 3.19 30.73
C MET A 1 -7.65 2.71 29.37
N HIS A 2 -7.86 3.60 28.41
CA HIS A 2 -8.03 3.15 27.03
C HIS A 2 -6.67 2.60 26.58
N ALA A 3 -6.64 1.34 26.16
CA ALA A 3 -5.42 0.78 25.58
C ALA A 3 -5.17 1.51 24.27
N GLU A 4 -3.93 1.92 24.02
CA GLU A 4 -3.52 2.50 22.73
C GLU A 4 -3.95 1.54 21.60
N GLN A 5 -4.86 1.94 20.71
CA GLN A 5 -5.47 1.09 19.66
C GLN A 5 -4.83 1.26 18.28
N TYR A 6 -3.81 2.12 18.20
CA TYR A 6 -3.20 2.55 16.95
C TYR A 6 -1.72 2.81 17.13
N PHE A 7 -0.94 2.47 16.11
CA PHE A 7 0.44 2.88 15.96
C PHE A 7 0.65 3.31 14.50
N GLY A 8 1.31 4.44 14.30
CA GLY A 8 1.64 4.94 12.97
C GLY A 8 3.03 5.57 12.95
N SER A 9 3.85 5.19 11.98
CA SER A 9 5.18 5.77 11.77
C SER A 9 5.65 5.54 10.35
N TYR A 10 6.54 6.39 9.88
CA TYR A 10 7.39 6.04 8.76
C TYR A 10 8.55 5.16 9.23
N ALA A 11 8.91 4.17 8.43
CA ALA A 11 10.01 3.26 8.75
C ALA A 11 10.80 2.93 7.49
N ARG A 12 12.14 2.97 7.62
CA ARG A 12 13.06 2.55 6.57
C ARG A 12 13.00 1.04 6.41
N PHE A 13 13.01 0.59 5.17
CA PHE A 13 13.25 -0.80 4.83
C PHE A 13 14.43 -0.90 3.87
N ASP A 14 15.14 -2.00 3.94
CA ASP A 14 16.27 -2.31 3.07
C ASP A 14 15.93 -3.51 2.17
N THR A 15 16.77 -3.72 1.17
CA THR A 15 16.65 -4.84 0.22
C THR A 15 17.80 -5.81 0.41
N LYS A 16 17.55 -7.10 0.17
CA LYS A 16 18.57 -8.14 0.36
C LYS A 16 19.71 -8.02 -0.65
N SER A 17 19.41 -7.53 -1.85
CA SER A 17 20.41 -7.32 -2.90
C SER A 17 19.95 -6.28 -3.93
N LYS A 18 20.89 -5.77 -4.73
CA LYS A 18 20.58 -4.94 -5.91
C LYS A 18 19.60 -5.60 -6.87
N LYS A 19 19.66 -6.94 -7.00
CA LYS A 19 18.76 -7.70 -7.88
C LYS A 19 17.34 -7.68 -7.35
N ASP A 20 17.16 -7.93 -6.06
CA ASP A 20 15.84 -7.94 -5.43
C ASP A 20 15.22 -6.53 -5.41
N ALA A 21 16.07 -5.51 -5.28
CA ALA A 21 15.68 -4.12 -5.36
C ALA A 21 15.16 -3.66 -6.73
N ALA A 22 15.53 -4.33 -7.83
CA ALA A 22 15.03 -3.98 -9.15
C ALA A 22 13.48 -4.07 -9.21
N SER A 23 12.88 -4.95 -8.40
CA SER A 23 11.44 -5.05 -8.25
C SER A 23 10.80 -3.78 -7.68
N LEU A 24 11.49 -3.03 -6.81
CA LEU A 24 10.99 -1.74 -6.28
C LEU A 24 10.88 -0.67 -7.37
N LEU A 25 11.70 -0.78 -8.41
CA LEU A 25 11.66 0.10 -9.56
C LEU A 25 10.64 -0.33 -10.62
N SER A 26 10.10 -1.55 -10.54
CA SER A 26 9.10 -2.05 -11.49
C SER A 26 7.71 -1.44 -11.24
N ALA A 27 6.77 -1.76 -12.13
CA ALA A 27 5.36 -1.39 -11.99
C ALA A 27 4.62 -2.22 -10.91
N ASP A 28 5.27 -3.24 -10.33
CA ASP A 28 4.67 -4.10 -9.29
C ASP A 28 4.68 -3.43 -7.93
N ASN A 29 5.53 -2.41 -7.75
CA ASN A 29 5.73 -1.68 -6.51
C ASN A 29 5.66 -0.17 -6.80
N LEU A 30 4.44 0.36 -6.86
CA LEU A 30 4.19 1.78 -7.08
C LEU A 30 4.16 2.54 -5.76
N VAL A 31 4.58 3.81 -5.77
CA VAL A 31 4.44 4.68 -4.58
C VAL A 31 2.98 4.71 -4.14
N GLY A 32 2.71 4.53 -2.86
CA GLY A 32 1.37 4.43 -2.28
C GLY A 32 0.74 3.03 -2.36
N ASP A 33 1.37 2.04 -3.01
CA ASP A 33 0.86 0.66 -2.94
C ASP A 33 0.98 0.11 -1.52
N ALA A 34 -0.04 -0.66 -1.13
CA ALA A 34 -0.09 -1.34 0.14
C ALA A 34 0.68 -2.67 0.09
N PHE A 35 1.38 -2.97 1.17
CA PHE A 35 2.04 -4.23 1.46
C PHE A 35 1.45 -4.85 2.71
N ASP A 36 1.35 -6.17 2.67
CA ASP A 36 1.22 -6.96 3.89
C ASP A 36 2.58 -7.06 4.58
N ILE A 37 2.57 -7.10 5.91
CA ILE A 37 3.75 -7.37 6.71
C ILE A 37 3.74 -8.85 7.07
N VAL A 38 4.71 -9.59 6.56
CA VAL A 38 4.90 -11.01 6.88
C VAL A 38 6.19 -11.18 7.66
N PHE A 39 6.24 -12.19 8.52
CA PHE A 39 7.40 -12.44 9.33
C PHE A 39 8.10 -13.72 8.93
N LEU A 40 9.39 -13.62 8.63
CA LEU A 40 10.23 -14.75 8.28
C LEU A 40 11.29 -14.97 9.36
N SER A 41 11.61 -16.22 9.63
CA SER A 41 12.70 -16.57 10.54
C SER A 41 13.99 -16.71 9.74
N GLU A 42 14.94 -15.81 9.97
CA GLU A 42 16.29 -15.86 9.40
C GLU A 42 17.29 -15.84 10.56
N GLU A 43 18.18 -16.85 10.61
CA GLU A 43 19.27 -16.96 11.59
C GLU A 43 18.83 -16.85 13.06
N GLY A 44 17.64 -17.39 13.41
CA GLY A 44 17.11 -17.36 14.77
C GLY A 44 16.46 -16.03 15.19
N SER A 45 16.51 -15.02 14.33
CA SER A 45 15.75 -13.77 14.48
C SER A 45 14.56 -13.77 13.52
N SER A 46 13.48 -13.04 13.87
CA SER A 46 12.29 -13.02 13.02
C SER A 46 12.00 -11.63 12.47
N THR A 47 12.36 -11.48 11.20
CA THR A 47 12.39 -10.22 10.43
C THR A 47 11.03 -9.95 9.81
N ALA A 48 10.59 -8.69 9.86
CA ALA A 48 9.38 -8.22 9.20
C ALA A 48 9.68 -7.84 7.75
N TRP A 49 8.98 -8.48 6.81
CA TRP A 49 9.12 -8.30 5.37
C TRP A 49 7.87 -7.66 4.76
N LEU A 50 8.10 -6.79 3.79
CA LEU A 50 7.08 -6.20 2.93
C LEU A 50 6.72 -7.19 1.83
N LYS A 51 5.49 -7.69 1.85
CA LYS A 51 4.94 -8.57 0.82
C LYS A 51 3.93 -7.80 -0.03
N ASN A 52 4.20 -7.69 -1.32
CA ASN A 52 3.30 -6.97 -2.23
C ASN A 52 2.06 -7.80 -2.56
N ARG A 53 1.08 -7.17 -3.20
CA ARG A 53 -0.18 -7.83 -3.60
C ARG A 53 -0.01 -9.03 -4.57
N PHE A 54 1.16 -9.17 -5.20
CA PHE A 54 1.49 -10.28 -6.10
C PHE A 54 2.19 -11.43 -5.36
N GLY A 55 2.41 -11.27 -4.06
CA GLY A 55 3.03 -12.27 -3.21
C GLY A 55 4.55 -12.19 -3.11
N ASN A 56 5.18 -11.22 -3.79
CA ASN A 56 6.63 -11.06 -3.79
C ASN A 56 7.10 -10.25 -2.58
N LEU A 57 8.26 -10.62 -2.04
CA LEU A 57 8.92 -9.88 -0.97
C LEU A 57 9.73 -8.73 -1.58
N ALA A 58 9.43 -7.51 -1.16
CA ALA A 58 10.00 -6.28 -1.73
C ALA A 58 11.14 -5.70 -0.89
N GLY A 59 11.16 -5.98 0.41
CA GLY A 59 12.16 -5.48 1.34
C GLY A 59 11.85 -5.89 2.77
N PHE A 60 12.75 -5.56 3.70
CA PHE A 60 12.63 -5.91 5.12
C PHE A 60 12.95 -4.72 6.02
N PHE A 61 12.33 -4.71 7.19
CA PHE A 61 12.63 -3.73 8.24
C PHE A 61 13.80 -4.21 9.11
N ASP A 62 14.47 -3.27 9.77
CA ASP A 62 15.51 -3.59 10.74
C ASP A 62 14.98 -4.43 11.93
N ALA A 63 15.91 -4.94 12.75
CA ALA A 63 15.58 -5.82 13.85
C ALA A 63 14.73 -5.16 14.94
N GLU A 64 14.96 -3.87 15.24
CA GLU A 64 14.25 -3.14 16.27
C GLU A 64 12.79 -2.95 15.88
N PHE A 65 12.57 -2.44 14.66
CA PHE A 65 11.24 -2.21 14.12
C PHE A 65 10.51 -3.53 13.89
N SER A 66 11.20 -4.57 13.40
CA SER A 66 10.63 -5.92 13.26
C SER A 66 10.13 -6.48 14.59
N ARG A 67 10.87 -6.29 15.69
CA ARG A 67 10.46 -6.70 17.04
C ARG A 67 9.22 -5.94 17.49
N LYS A 68 9.15 -4.63 17.25
CA LYS A 68 7.97 -3.81 17.55
C LYS A 68 6.74 -4.30 16.80
N LEU A 69 6.86 -4.52 15.48
CA LEU A 69 5.78 -5.05 14.66
C LEU A 69 5.35 -6.44 15.12
N ARG A 70 6.29 -7.29 15.57
CA ARG A 70 5.95 -8.61 16.11
C ARG A 70 5.06 -8.52 17.34
N ILE A 71 5.34 -7.60 18.25
CA ILE A 71 4.53 -7.38 19.45
C ILE A 71 3.11 -6.96 19.06
N LEU A 72 2.96 -6.03 18.10
CA LEU A 72 1.65 -5.58 17.63
C LEU A 72 0.89 -6.71 16.91
N SER A 73 1.57 -7.49 16.08
CA SER A 73 0.99 -8.67 15.44
C SER A 73 0.55 -9.73 16.46
N ALA A 74 1.33 -9.95 17.53
CA ALA A 74 0.96 -10.87 18.60
C ALA A 74 -0.26 -10.40 19.41
N ARG A 75 -0.56 -9.09 19.43
CA ARG A 75 -1.82 -8.53 19.96
C ARG A 75 -3.01 -8.74 19.02
N GLY A 76 -2.81 -9.35 17.85
CA GLY A 76 -3.86 -9.55 16.85
C GLY A 76 -4.17 -8.30 16.03
N TRP A 77 -3.29 -7.29 16.02
CA TRP A 77 -3.52 -6.07 15.25
C TRP A 77 -3.36 -6.29 13.75
N ILE A 78 -4.04 -5.46 12.98
CA ILE A 78 -3.85 -5.35 11.53
C ILE A 78 -2.61 -4.50 11.29
N LEU A 79 -1.67 -5.02 10.50
CA LEU A 79 -0.43 -4.35 10.13
C LEU A 79 -0.43 -4.10 8.63
N LYS A 80 -0.29 -2.83 8.22
CA LYS A 80 -0.19 -2.42 6.82
C LYS A 80 0.97 -1.46 6.62
N ALA A 81 1.67 -1.61 5.50
CA ALA A 81 2.71 -0.70 5.07
C ALA A 81 2.38 -0.14 3.69
N PHE A 82 2.64 1.14 3.45
CA PHE A 82 2.40 1.81 2.17
C PHE A 82 3.70 2.39 1.64
N LEU A 83 4.05 2.10 0.38
CA LEU A 83 5.31 2.60 -0.19
C LEU A 83 5.33 4.12 -0.15
N SER A 84 6.29 4.73 0.56
CA SER A 84 6.45 6.18 0.54
C SER A 84 7.41 6.62 -0.54
N PHE A 85 8.59 6.01 -0.60
CA PHE A 85 9.59 6.28 -1.63
C PHE A 85 10.61 5.15 -1.74
N VAL A 86 11.38 5.18 -2.81
CA VAL A 86 12.54 4.32 -3.05
C VAL A 86 13.75 5.20 -3.33
N ALA A 87 14.87 4.88 -2.70
CA ALA A 87 16.14 5.55 -2.85
C ALA A 87 17.27 4.55 -3.14
N PHE A 88 18.38 5.09 -3.62
CA PHE A 88 19.63 4.38 -3.79
C PHE A 88 20.73 5.19 -3.13
N THR A 89 21.63 4.50 -2.43
CA THR A 89 22.85 5.08 -1.87
C THR A 89 24.04 4.34 -2.46
N ASP A 90 25.02 5.06 -2.99
CA ASP A 90 26.21 4.47 -3.63
C ASP A 90 27.24 3.90 -2.64
N SER A 91 27.13 4.24 -1.35
CA SER A 91 28.07 3.88 -0.29
C SER A 91 27.40 3.16 0.90
N PRO A 92 28.05 2.14 1.50
CA PRO A 92 29.32 1.55 1.07
C PRO A 92 29.19 0.77 -0.25
N GLU A 93 30.29 0.58 -0.98
CA GLU A 93 30.25 -0.28 -2.16
C GLU A 93 30.07 -1.76 -1.75
N PRO A 94 29.22 -2.52 -2.46
CA PRO A 94 28.38 -2.10 -3.56
C PRO A 94 27.14 -1.33 -3.07
N GLY A 95 26.84 -0.18 -3.69
CA GLY A 95 25.69 0.64 -3.30
C GLY A 95 24.36 -0.14 -3.23
N HIS A 96 23.42 0.32 -2.41
CA HIS A 96 22.21 -0.43 -2.08
C HIS A 96 20.96 0.40 -2.31
N TYR A 97 19.87 -0.30 -2.60
CA TYR A 97 18.55 0.29 -2.62
C TYR A 97 17.87 0.11 -1.28
N TRP A 98 17.12 1.13 -0.91
CA TRP A 98 16.31 1.16 0.29
C TRP A 98 15.07 2.00 0.02
N GLY A 99 14.15 2.00 0.95
CA GLY A 99 13.01 2.87 0.87
C GLY A 99 12.44 3.14 2.23
N GLU A 100 11.32 3.83 2.23
CA GLU A 100 10.57 4.06 3.44
C GLU A 100 9.11 3.75 3.18
N ALA A 101 8.46 3.17 4.17
CA ALA A 101 7.05 2.88 4.16
C ALA A 101 6.34 3.66 5.26
N ALA A 102 5.16 4.17 4.94
CA ALA A 102 4.19 4.59 5.93
C ALA A 102 3.59 3.31 6.54
N VAL A 103 3.89 3.02 7.80
CA VAL A 103 3.42 1.82 8.51
C VAL A 103 2.35 2.23 9.49
N ILE A 104 1.18 1.62 9.34
CA ILE A 104 0.08 1.76 10.29
C ILE A 104 -0.27 0.39 10.87
N CYS A 105 -0.57 0.37 12.15
CA CYS A 105 -1.01 -0.80 12.87
C CYS A 105 -2.19 -0.42 13.74
N TYR A 106 -3.26 -1.20 13.73
CA TYR A 106 -4.46 -0.86 14.49
C TYR A 106 -5.24 -2.08 14.93
N ASP A 107 -6.03 -1.88 15.98
CA ASP A 107 -6.95 -2.89 16.49
C ASP A 107 -8.01 -3.25 15.42
N PRO A 108 -8.33 -4.55 15.20
CA PRO A 108 -9.30 -4.97 14.19
C PRO A 108 -10.68 -4.32 14.30
N SER A 109 -11.08 -3.86 15.49
CA SER A 109 -12.33 -3.11 15.69
C SER A 109 -12.40 -1.80 14.89
N LEU A 110 -11.25 -1.25 14.51
CA LEU A 110 -11.12 -0.02 13.72
C LEU A 110 -11.10 -0.26 12.20
N ASN A 111 -11.17 -1.51 11.74
CA ASN A 111 -10.95 -1.87 10.33
C ASN A 111 -11.84 -1.11 9.33
N LYS A 112 -13.13 -0.92 9.65
CA LYS A 112 -14.05 -0.23 8.73
C LYS A 112 -13.62 1.21 8.44
N PRO A 113 -13.53 2.13 9.43
CA PRO A 113 -13.09 3.49 9.15
C PRO A 113 -11.65 3.54 8.63
N PHE A 114 -10.77 2.63 9.08
CA PHE A 114 -9.39 2.62 8.60
C PHE A 114 -9.25 2.19 7.14
N SER A 115 -10.12 1.34 6.61
CA SER A 115 -10.06 0.97 5.18
C SER A 115 -10.23 2.19 4.24
N HIS A 116 -11.08 3.16 4.60
CA HIS A 116 -11.24 4.41 3.85
C HIS A 116 -10.02 5.33 4.05
N PHE A 117 -9.53 5.42 5.28
CA PHE A 117 -8.32 6.18 5.60
C PHE A 117 -7.10 5.67 4.81
N GLU A 118 -6.91 4.36 4.74
CA GLU A 118 -5.84 3.68 3.98
C GLU A 118 -5.90 4.00 2.49
N SER A 119 -7.10 3.95 1.90
CA SER A 119 -7.29 4.31 0.50
C SER A 119 -6.89 5.76 0.23
N ALA A 120 -7.28 6.68 1.11
CA ALA A 120 -6.89 8.09 0.98
C ALA A 120 -5.39 8.32 1.23
N LEU A 121 -4.79 7.64 2.21
CA LEU A 121 -3.34 7.66 2.48
C LEU A 121 -2.55 7.17 1.26
N SER A 122 -2.96 6.04 0.68
CA SER A 122 -2.38 5.48 -0.55
C SER A 122 -2.39 6.50 -1.69
N GLN A 123 -3.51 7.20 -1.92
CA GLN A 123 -3.60 8.22 -2.97
C GLN A 123 -2.72 9.44 -2.67
N ARG A 124 -2.61 9.87 -1.41
CA ARG A 124 -1.73 10.99 -1.05
C ARG A 124 -0.27 10.67 -1.27
N LEU A 125 0.17 9.48 -0.85
CA LEU A 125 1.52 8.99 -1.10
C LEU A 125 1.78 8.85 -2.60
N ALA A 126 0.83 8.31 -3.37
CA ALA A 126 0.92 8.22 -4.82
C ALA A 126 1.14 9.60 -5.49
N ASN A 127 0.63 10.68 -4.90
CA ASN A 127 0.84 12.05 -5.35
C ASN A 127 2.12 12.70 -4.79
N GLY A 128 2.91 11.97 -4.00
CA GLY A 128 4.14 12.44 -3.36
C GLY A 128 3.94 13.23 -2.08
N VAL A 129 2.73 13.21 -1.53
CA VAL A 129 2.41 13.84 -0.24
C VAL A 129 2.59 12.80 0.85
N ARG A 130 3.45 13.08 1.84
CA ARG A 130 3.72 12.21 2.99
C ARG A 130 3.00 12.75 4.23
N PRO A 131 1.78 12.29 4.54
CA PRO A 131 1.01 12.82 5.67
C PRO A 131 1.62 12.38 6.99
N ASP A 132 1.52 13.21 8.02
CA ASP A 132 1.91 12.78 9.37
C ASP A 132 0.91 11.75 9.91
N ILE A 133 1.36 10.50 10.03
CA ILE A 133 0.56 9.37 10.49
C ILE A 133 0.80 9.01 11.96
N ALA A 134 1.54 9.82 12.72
CA ALA A 134 1.63 9.66 14.17
C ALA A 134 0.41 10.32 14.85
N LEU A 135 -0.78 9.75 14.62
CA LEU A 135 -2.07 10.42 14.84
C LEU A 135 -2.47 10.70 16.30
N GLY A 136 -1.88 9.98 17.27
CA GLY A 136 -2.35 9.96 18.66
C GLY A 136 -3.81 9.55 18.81
N GLU A 137 -4.35 9.59 20.02
CA GLU A 137 -5.75 9.19 20.29
C GLU A 137 -6.76 10.09 19.56
N GLN A 138 -6.55 11.41 19.58
CA GLN A 138 -7.45 12.36 18.94
C GLN A 138 -7.57 12.18 17.43
N GLY A 139 -6.45 11.86 16.75
CA GLY A 139 -6.47 11.61 15.32
C GLY A 139 -7.22 10.30 14.97
N VAL A 140 -7.07 9.27 15.80
CA VAL A 140 -7.81 8.00 15.67
C VAL A 140 -9.30 8.23 15.86
N GLU A 141 -9.71 8.94 16.92
CA GLU A 141 -11.11 9.29 17.16
C GLU A 141 -11.71 10.09 15.99
N HIS A 142 -10.93 10.99 15.40
CA HIS A 142 -11.40 11.77 14.26
C HIS A 142 -11.61 10.91 13.01
N ILE A 143 -10.72 9.96 12.75
CA ILE A 143 -10.90 8.94 11.69
C ILE A 143 -12.20 8.17 11.93
N VAL A 144 -12.43 7.67 13.15
CA VAL A 144 -13.63 6.91 13.49
C VAL A 144 -14.89 7.75 13.30
N ARG A 145 -14.91 8.98 13.83
CA ARG A 145 -16.05 9.91 13.74
C ARG A 145 -16.43 10.26 12.29
N THR A 146 -15.44 10.27 11.40
CA THR A 146 -15.61 10.68 9.99
C THR A 146 -15.64 9.50 9.03
N ASP A 147 -15.75 8.28 9.54
CA ASP A 147 -15.71 7.03 8.77
C ASP A 147 -14.51 6.98 7.79
N GLY A 148 -13.35 7.46 8.24
CA GLY A 148 -12.08 7.46 7.51
C GLY A 148 -11.92 8.52 6.43
N THR A 149 -12.87 9.44 6.28
CA THR A 149 -12.77 10.53 5.29
C THR A 149 -11.79 11.64 5.73
N TRP A 150 -11.55 11.79 7.03
CA TRP A 150 -10.56 12.72 7.54
C TRP A 150 -9.13 12.27 7.24
N GLN A 151 -8.26 13.24 6.96
CA GLN A 151 -6.84 13.06 6.71
C GLN A 151 -6.02 14.11 7.46
N PRO A 152 -4.84 13.75 8.01
CA PRO A 152 -3.97 14.71 8.69
C PRO A 152 -3.47 15.76 7.70
N LYS A 153 -3.59 17.04 8.07
CA LYS A 153 -3.11 18.16 7.25
C LYS A 153 -1.58 18.29 7.29
N SER A 154 -0.97 17.94 8.43
CA SER A 154 0.48 17.92 8.60
C SER A 154 1.12 16.90 7.64
N THR A 155 2.32 17.23 7.18
CA THR A 155 3.12 16.39 6.29
C THR A 155 4.56 16.34 6.76
N LEU A 156 5.22 15.21 6.53
CA LEU A 156 6.62 15.03 6.87
C LEU A 156 7.51 15.22 5.64
N PRO A 157 8.66 15.91 5.78
CA PRO A 157 9.65 16.01 4.72
C PRO A 157 10.38 14.67 4.54
N PHE A 158 10.87 14.40 3.33
CA PHE A 158 11.77 13.26 3.11
C PHE A 158 12.96 13.34 4.07
N PRO A 159 13.50 12.19 4.53
CA PRO A 159 14.69 12.19 5.38
C PRO A 159 15.85 12.91 4.67
N GLU A 160 16.74 13.49 5.48
CA GLU A 160 17.93 14.14 4.95
C GLU A 160 18.75 13.15 4.12
N LYS A 161 19.18 13.61 2.94
CA LYS A 161 19.98 12.80 2.04
C LYS A 161 21.41 12.83 2.51
N THR A 162 21.96 11.67 2.84
CA THR A 162 23.41 11.51 2.98
C THR A 162 24.08 11.64 1.61
N ALA A 163 25.38 11.99 1.61
CA ALA A 163 26.16 12.01 0.38
C ALA A 163 26.04 10.67 -0.37
N GLY A 164 25.90 10.74 -1.70
CA GLY A 164 25.71 9.54 -2.53
C GLY A 164 24.28 8.98 -2.58
N THR A 165 23.32 9.61 -1.89
CA THR A 165 21.91 9.18 -1.88
C THR A 165 21.04 9.93 -2.89
N VAL A 166 20.30 9.19 -3.71
CA VAL A 166 19.29 9.73 -4.64
C VAL A 166 17.94 9.06 -4.40
N ILE A 167 16.88 9.86 -4.30
CA ILE A 167 15.50 9.37 -4.30
C ILE A 167 15.09 9.11 -5.76
N LEU A 168 14.79 7.86 -6.08
CA LEU A 168 14.48 7.40 -7.43
C LEU A 168 12.98 7.40 -7.72
N LYS A 169 12.17 7.12 -6.70
CA LYS A 169 10.70 7.15 -6.78
C LYS A 169 10.15 7.83 -5.54
N SER A 170 9.41 8.91 -5.72
CA SER A 170 8.74 9.65 -4.63
C SER A 170 7.25 9.88 -4.84
N ARG A 171 6.75 9.61 -6.05
CA ARG A 171 5.35 9.72 -6.47
C ARG A 171 5.13 8.85 -7.71
N ARG A 172 3.88 8.56 -8.03
CA ARG A 172 3.51 7.93 -9.30
C ARG A 172 3.71 8.90 -10.46
N LYS A 173 4.31 8.40 -11.53
CA LYS A 173 4.32 9.05 -12.84
C LYS A 173 2.96 8.87 -13.53
N LEU A 174 2.68 9.69 -14.55
CA LEU A 174 1.45 9.55 -15.35
C LEU A 174 1.30 8.14 -15.95
N SER A 175 2.41 7.57 -16.45
CA SER A 175 2.43 6.19 -16.96
C SER A 175 2.06 5.15 -15.89
N GLU A 176 2.58 5.30 -14.67
CA GLU A 176 2.25 4.40 -13.55
C GLU A 176 0.79 4.55 -13.10
N SER A 177 0.25 5.77 -13.12
CA SER A 177 -1.18 6.01 -12.84
C SER A 177 -2.09 5.35 -13.88
N LEU A 178 -1.70 5.33 -15.16
CA LEU A 178 -2.43 4.62 -16.22
C LEU A 178 -2.37 3.10 -16.03
N ILE A 179 -1.20 2.56 -15.68
CA ILE A 179 -1.05 1.13 -15.35
C ILE A 179 -1.97 0.76 -14.18
N GLU A 180 -2.02 1.60 -13.13
CA GLU A 180 -2.92 1.37 -12.00
C GLU A 180 -4.39 1.39 -12.40
N GLN A 181 -4.78 2.32 -13.28
CA GLN A 181 -6.15 2.37 -13.80
C GLN A 181 -6.50 1.09 -14.55
N GLY A 182 -5.56 0.53 -15.32
CA GLY A 182 -5.67 -0.81 -15.90
C GLY A 182 -5.83 -1.90 -14.84
N ARG A 183 -5.01 -1.87 -13.78
CA ARG A 183 -5.00 -2.85 -12.68
C ARG A 183 -6.27 -2.83 -11.84
N LYS A 184 -6.92 -1.67 -11.69
CA LYS A 184 -8.21 -1.54 -10.97
C LYS A 184 -9.34 -2.29 -11.69
N GLY A 185 -9.18 -2.57 -12.98
CA GLY A 185 -10.17 -3.26 -13.80
C GLY A 185 -11.42 -2.40 -13.99
N ASN A 186 -11.94 -2.36 -15.22
CA ASN A 186 -13.12 -1.55 -15.50
C ASN A 186 -14.39 -2.32 -15.12
N LYS A 187 -14.60 -2.56 -13.80
CA LYS A 187 -15.73 -3.35 -13.26
C LYS A 187 -17.08 -2.84 -13.78
N GLY A 188 -17.22 -1.52 -13.95
CA GLY A 188 -18.42 -0.90 -14.51
C GLY A 188 -18.62 -1.16 -16.01
N CYS A 189 -17.55 -1.13 -16.81
CA CYS A 189 -17.64 -1.40 -18.25
C CYS A 189 -17.97 -2.87 -18.53
N TYR A 190 -17.50 -3.78 -17.68
CA TYR A 190 -17.84 -5.19 -17.79
C TYR A 190 -19.33 -5.43 -17.51
N LEU A 191 -19.89 -4.84 -16.44
CA LEU A 191 -21.32 -4.94 -16.13
C LEU A 191 -22.20 -4.40 -17.28
N VAL A 192 -21.86 -3.23 -17.82
CA VAL A 192 -22.59 -2.63 -18.94
C VAL A 192 -22.49 -3.48 -20.21
N SER A 193 -21.30 -4.03 -20.50
CA SER A 193 -21.12 -4.95 -21.62
C SER A 193 -21.96 -6.23 -21.49
N TRP A 194 -22.05 -6.79 -20.29
CA TRP A 194 -22.89 -7.96 -20.02
C TRP A 194 -24.38 -7.65 -20.16
N VAL A 195 -24.86 -6.53 -19.62
CA VAL A 195 -26.26 -6.10 -19.77
C VAL A 195 -26.61 -5.88 -21.25
N PHE A 196 -25.73 -5.25 -22.01
CA PHE A 196 -25.92 -5.04 -23.44
C PHE A 196 -25.95 -6.37 -24.23
N LEU A 197 -25.03 -7.29 -23.95
CA LEU A 197 -24.99 -8.60 -24.59
C LEU A 197 -26.25 -9.41 -24.30
N LEU A 198 -26.72 -9.40 -23.05
CA LEU A 198 -27.97 -10.08 -22.67
C LEU A 198 -29.19 -9.47 -23.35
N ALA A 199 -29.25 -8.13 -23.46
CA ALA A 199 -30.32 -7.45 -24.19
C ALA A 199 -30.30 -7.81 -25.69
N LEU A 200 -29.12 -7.85 -26.30
CA LEU A 200 -28.98 -8.22 -27.72
C LEU A 200 -29.40 -9.67 -27.98
N VAL A 201 -29.03 -10.61 -27.11
CA VAL A 201 -29.50 -12.00 -27.18
C VAL A 201 -31.02 -12.08 -27.03
N ALA A 202 -31.60 -11.34 -26.08
CA ALA A 202 -33.06 -11.31 -25.90
C ALA A 202 -33.79 -10.77 -27.14
N VAL A 203 -33.26 -9.72 -27.79
CA VAL A 203 -33.79 -9.18 -29.04
C VAL A 203 -33.72 -10.23 -30.16
N VAL A 204 -32.57 -10.91 -30.32
CA VAL A 204 -32.40 -11.96 -31.33
C VAL A 204 -33.39 -13.11 -31.11
N LEU A 205 -33.52 -13.61 -29.88
CA LEU A 205 -34.49 -14.65 -29.54
C LEU A 205 -35.93 -14.20 -29.79
N PHE A 206 -36.27 -12.94 -29.45
CA PHE A 206 -37.58 -12.39 -29.71
C PHE A 206 -37.87 -12.29 -31.22
N THR A 207 -36.90 -11.83 -32.02
CA THR A 207 -37.04 -11.75 -33.48
C THR A 207 -37.22 -13.13 -34.12
N PHE A 208 -36.46 -14.14 -33.68
CA PHE A 208 -36.64 -15.51 -34.17
C PHE A 208 -38.00 -16.09 -33.81
N LYS A 209 -38.49 -15.80 -32.60
CA LYS A 209 -39.84 -16.21 -32.15
C LYS A 209 -40.93 -15.51 -32.96
N THR A 210 -40.82 -14.22 -33.24
CA THR A 210 -41.80 -13.49 -34.06
C THR A 210 -41.77 -13.88 -35.53
N CYS A 211 -40.64 -14.36 -36.03
CA CYS A 211 -40.49 -14.86 -37.40
C CYS A 211 -40.84 -16.36 -37.56
N GLY A 212 -41.31 -17.03 -36.50
CA GLY A 212 -41.80 -18.42 -36.56
C GLY A 212 -40.71 -19.47 -36.79
N VAL A 213 -39.45 -19.15 -36.47
CA VAL A 213 -38.31 -20.09 -36.62
C VAL A 213 -38.30 -21.14 -35.50
N PHE A 214 -39.02 -20.90 -34.40
CA PHE A 214 -39.38 -21.85 -33.34
C PHE A 214 -40.70 -21.44 -32.67
#